data_AF-A0A4Q5E5Y3-F1
#
_entry.id   AF-A0A4Q5E5Y3-F1
#
_cell.length_a   1.000
_cell.length_b   1.000
_cell.length_c   1.000
_cell.angle_alpha   90.00
_cell.angle_beta   90.00
_cell.angle_gamma   90.00
#
_symmetry.space_group_name_H-M   'P 1'
#
loop_
_entity.id
_entity.type
_entity.pdbx_description
1 polymer ?
#
loop_
_entity_poly.entity_id
_entity_poly.type
_entity_poly.pdbx_seq_one_letter_code
_entity_poly.pdbx_strand_id
1 'polypeptide(L)'
;MNIVVCPNNYFTMPCTVLLCSLLENNRDVSRIKIHVLVDASFEEENKRIIKEQISLYENASVQFYCMKEDWLKGITIGKASLVEIPIVTFFRLFMSKIFPEEVEKVLYLDSDMIVRKSLKGLYQTNLENKAVAAVIDTFNYEIDIYNNLRYKPTLGYFNAGMLLVNLKYWREHNVLERCIDFIKNYPERMKYLDQDVLNYVLREEKLFVPLTYNAQTSFFLQTPPVSWELDDELEELVNDPCIIHYVGSYKPWQKEYNLLHPYKDEFFKYQSLTRWANSHLVKSTKKISNREKVKSIFCRALQKIGILSVPKNTNPFRII
;
A
#
# COMPACT_ATOMS: atom_id res chain seq x y z
N MET A 1 -11.29 1.88 -15.16
CA MET A 1 -10.22 1.39 -14.26
C MET A 1 -10.80 0.37 -13.30
N ASN A 2 -10.12 -0.77 -13.11
CA ASN A 2 -10.46 -1.74 -12.06
C ASN A 2 -9.50 -1.52 -10.89
N ILE A 3 -10.03 -1.20 -9.70
CA ILE A 3 -9.27 -0.93 -8.48
C ILE A 3 -9.49 -2.08 -7.51
N VAL A 4 -8.44 -2.51 -6.80
CA VAL A 4 -8.50 -3.60 -5.84
C VAL A 4 -8.02 -3.13 -4.47
N VAL A 5 -8.79 -3.45 -3.44
CA VAL A 5 -8.44 -3.17 -2.03
C VAL A 5 -8.76 -4.40 -1.16
N CYS A 6 -7.98 -4.62 -0.10
CA CYS A 6 -8.16 -5.74 0.83
C CYS A 6 -8.28 -5.27 2.29
N PRO A 7 -9.35 -4.54 2.69
CA PRO A 7 -9.52 -4.10 4.07
C PRO A 7 -9.92 -5.26 4.98
N ASN A 8 -9.44 -5.25 6.23
CA ASN A 8 -10.11 -5.94 7.33
C ASN A 8 -11.04 -4.97 8.08
N ASN A 9 -11.79 -5.44 9.08
CA ASN A 9 -12.73 -4.59 9.84
C ASN A 9 -12.07 -3.34 10.45
N TYR A 10 -10.82 -3.44 10.94
CA TYR A 10 -10.07 -2.29 11.48
C TYR A 10 -9.71 -1.26 10.40
N PHE A 11 -9.49 -1.72 9.17
CA PHE A 11 -9.12 -0.88 8.03
C PHE A 11 -10.33 -0.37 7.22
N THR A 12 -11.57 -0.61 7.65
CA THR A 12 -12.77 -0.07 6.97
C THR A 12 -12.71 1.45 6.83
N MET A 13 -12.41 2.16 7.92
CA MET A 13 -12.31 3.62 7.90
C MET A 13 -11.21 4.11 6.95
N PRO A 14 -9.92 3.74 7.10
CA PRO A 14 -8.88 4.23 6.20
C PRO A 14 -9.11 3.80 4.74
N CYS A 15 -9.65 2.61 4.49
CA CYS A 15 -10.07 2.20 3.13
C CYS A 15 -11.16 3.10 2.55
N THR A 16 -12.14 3.53 3.36
CA THR A 16 -13.18 4.46 2.92
C THR A 16 -12.58 5.83 2.56
N VAL A 17 -11.61 6.31 3.34
CA VAL A 17 -10.90 7.56 3.09
C VAL A 17 -10.04 7.47 1.81
N LEU A 18 -9.32 6.37 1.62
CA LEU A 18 -8.60 6.08 0.37
C LEU A 18 -9.53 6.15 -0.83
N LEU A 19 -10.65 5.42 -0.80
CA LEU A 19 -11.59 5.36 -1.91
C LEU A 19 -12.22 6.72 -2.21
N CYS A 20 -12.53 7.51 -1.17
CA CYS A 20 -12.96 8.90 -1.34
C CYS A 20 -11.88 9.72 -2.09
N SER A 21 -10.63 9.71 -1.61
CA SER A 21 -9.55 10.44 -2.27
C SER A 21 -9.30 10.00 -3.72
N LEU A 22 -9.42 8.70 -4.00
CA LEU A 22 -9.31 8.15 -5.35
C LEU A 22 -10.41 8.68 -6.25
N LEU A 23 -11.67 8.62 -5.80
CA LEU A 23 -12.81 9.03 -6.62
C LEU A 23 -12.86 10.55 -6.83
N GLU A 24 -12.49 11.35 -5.81
CA GLU A 24 -12.38 12.81 -5.94
C GLU A 24 -11.35 13.23 -7.00
N ASN A 25 -10.23 12.51 -7.11
CA ASN A 25 -9.13 12.87 -8.01
C ASN A 25 -9.16 12.12 -9.36
N ASN A 26 -10.18 11.32 -9.61
CA ASN A 26 -10.35 10.56 -10.86
C ASN A 26 -11.77 10.71 -11.45
N ARG A 27 -12.40 11.86 -11.22
CA ARG A 27 -13.73 12.19 -11.77
C ARG A 27 -13.76 12.21 -13.32
N ASP A 28 -12.60 12.38 -13.96
CA ASP A 28 -12.42 12.35 -15.41
C ASP A 28 -12.43 10.94 -16.01
N VAL A 29 -12.37 9.90 -15.17
CA VAL A 29 -12.40 8.51 -15.63
C VAL A 29 -13.85 8.05 -15.76
N SER A 30 -14.23 7.61 -16.96
CA SER A 30 -15.61 7.26 -17.31
C SER A 30 -16.21 6.14 -16.46
N ARG A 31 -15.41 5.15 -16.05
CA ARG A 31 -15.86 4.04 -15.22
C ARG A 31 -14.76 3.53 -14.31
N ILE A 32 -15.06 3.47 -13.02
CA ILE A 32 -14.22 2.92 -11.96
C ILE A 32 -14.98 1.76 -11.30
N LYS A 33 -14.39 0.56 -11.31
CA LYS A 33 -14.94 -0.60 -10.60
C LYS A 33 -14.01 -0.94 -9.44
N ILE A 34 -14.54 -0.87 -8.23
CA ILE A 34 -13.83 -1.21 -6.99
C ILE A 34 -14.12 -2.68 -6.66
N HIS A 35 -13.07 -3.46 -6.51
CA HIS A 35 -13.11 -4.86 -6.10
C HIS A 35 -12.56 -4.96 -4.69
N VAL A 36 -13.41 -5.35 -3.73
CA VAL A 36 -13.05 -5.42 -2.30
C VAL A 36 -12.90 -6.89 -1.92
N LEU A 37 -11.69 -7.32 -1.58
CA LEU A 37 -11.39 -8.69 -1.15
C LEU A 37 -11.39 -8.75 0.36
N VAL A 38 -12.23 -9.61 0.92
CA VAL A 38 -12.45 -9.75 2.36
C VAL A 38 -12.57 -11.23 2.74
N ASP A 39 -12.45 -11.57 4.02
CA ASP A 39 -12.81 -12.90 4.52
C ASP A 39 -14.23 -12.93 5.10
N ALA A 40 -14.64 -14.10 5.59
CA ALA A 40 -15.94 -14.32 6.19
C ALA A 40 -16.17 -13.53 7.49
N SER A 41 -15.11 -13.02 8.14
CA SER A 41 -15.21 -12.21 9.37
C SER A 41 -15.52 -10.74 9.08
N PHE A 42 -15.45 -10.29 7.82
CA PHE A 42 -15.71 -8.91 7.46
C PHE A 42 -17.19 -8.55 7.61
N GLU A 43 -17.47 -7.57 8.47
CA GLU A 43 -18.83 -7.25 8.92
C GLU A 43 -19.70 -6.65 7.80
N GLU A 44 -20.99 -7.01 7.79
CA GLU A 44 -21.95 -6.47 6.81
C GLU A 44 -22.13 -4.95 6.92
N GLU A 45 -22.04 -4.38 8.14
CA GLU A 45 -22.07 -2.92 8.32
C GLU A 45 -20.88 -2.25 7.62
N ASN A 46 -19.68 -2.85 7.68
CA ASN A 46 -18.51 -2.34 6.97
C ASN A 46 -18.68 -2.41 5.45
N LYS A 47 -19.33 -3.46 4.92
CA LYS A 47 -19.71 -3.53 3.50
C LYS A 47 -20.71 -2.43 3.15
N ARG A 48 -21.69 -2.15 4.02
CA ARG A 48 -22.68 -1.09 3.83
C ARG A 48 -22.01 0.28 3.77
N ILE A 49 -21.11 0.56 4.71
CA ILE A 49 -20.33 1.81 4.76
C ILE A 49 -19.59 2.07 3.45
N ILE A 50 -18.86 1.08 2.95
CA ILE A 50 -18.10 1.22 1.70
C ILE A 50 -19.05 1.41 0.50
N LYS A 51 -20.16 0.67 0.43
CA LYS A 51 -21.18 0.83 -0.63
C LYS A 51 -21.78 2.24 -0.63
N GLU A 52 -22.17 2.74 0.54
CA GLU A 52 -22.74 4.08 0.69
C GLU A 52 -21.76 5.15 0.19
N GLN A 53 -20.49 5.09 0.61
CA GLN A 53 -19.47 6.04 0.16
C GLN A 53 -19.30 6.02 -1.37
N ILE A 54 -19.25 4.83 -1.98
CA ILE A 54 -19.04 4.68 -3.43
C ILE A 54 -20.28 5.13 -4.20
N SER A 55 -21.48 4.96 -3.66
CA SER A 55 -22.73 5.39 -4.29
C SER A 55 -22.88 6.90 -4.48
N LEU A 56 -22.02 7.70 -3.82
CA LEU A 56 -21.94 9.15 -4.01
C LEU A 56 -21.29 9.54 -5.36
N TYR A 57 -20.73 8.59 -6.10
CA TYR A 57 -19.99 8.83 -7.34
C TYR A 57 -20.61 8.06 -8.51
N GLU A 58 -21.14 8.77 -9.49
CA GLU A 58 -21.86 8.20 -10.64
C GLU A 58 -20.99 7.30 -11.53
N ASN A 59 -19.68 7.58 -11.60
CA ASN A 59 -18.72 6.82 -12.39
C ASN A 59 -18.16 5.59 -11.64
N ALA A 60 -18.64 5.29 -10.42
CA ALA A 60 -18.07 4.27 -9.56
C ALA A 60 -19.06 3.13 -9.22
N SER A 61 -18.52 1.93 -9.05
CA SER A 61 -19.28 0.76 -8.58
C SER A 61 -18.40 -0.12 -7.70
N VAL A 62 -19.00 -0.96 -6.87
CA VAL A 62 -18.28 -1.84 -5.94
C VAL A 62 -18.78 -3.27 -5.99
N GLN A 63 -17.84 -4.21 -5.92
CA GLN A 63 -18.11 -5.63 -5.80
C GLN A 63 -17.24 -6.24 -4.70
N PHE A 64 -17.86 -7.01 -3.82
CA PHE A 64 -17.17 -7.71 -2.74
C PHE A 64 -16.90 -9.15 -3.14
N TYR A 65 -15.72 -9.64 -2.77
CA TYR A 65 -15.27 -11.00 -2.99
C TYR A 65 -14.85 -11.59 -1.65
N CYS A 66 -15.53 -12.66 -1.24
CA CYS A 66 -15.18 -13.37 -0.01
C CYS A 66 -14.14 -14.44 -0.34
N MET A 67 -13.01 -14.40 0.36
CA MET A 67 -11.95 -15.38 0.29
C MET A 67 -12.43 -16.71 0.85
N LYS A 68 -12.21 -17.79 0.10
CA LYS A 68 -12.50 -19.14 0.57
C LYS A 68 -11.35 -19.64 1.45
N GLU A 69 -11.66 -20.15 2.63
CA GLU A 69 -10.66 -20.72 3.56
C GLU A 69 -9.79 -21.79 2.88
N ASP A 70 -10.40 -22.61 2.02
CA ASP A 70 -9.69 -23.66 1.28
C ASP A 70 -8.58 -23.14 0.36
N TRP A 71 -8.68 -21.92 -0.14
CA TRP A 71 -7.62 -21.33 -0.98
C TRP A 71 -6.40 -20.94 -0.18
N LEU A 72 -6.59 -20.70 1.12
CA LEU A 72 -5.55 -20.32 2.05
C LEU A 72 -4.88 -21.55 2.68
N LYS A 73 -5.47 -22.75 2.50
CA LYS A 73 -4.86 -24.03 2.92
C LYS A 73 -3.56 -24.26 2.17
N GLY A 74 -2.43 -24.09 2.86
CA GLY A 74 -1.08 -24.20 2.30
C GLY A 74 -0.26 -22.92 2.41
N ILE A 75 -0.87 -21.79 2.77
CA ILE A 75 -0.16 -20.61 3.27
C ILE A 75 0.01 -20.78 4.77
N THR A 76 0.98 -21.60 5.16
CA THR A 76 1.34 -21.78 6.58
C THR A 76 2.35 -20.71 6.93
N ILE A 77 1.91 -19.63 7.58
CA ILE A 77 2.83 -18.69 8.22
C ILE A 77 3.42 -19.45 9.41
N GLY A 78 4.56 -20.13 9.20
CA GLY A 78 5.18 -20.97 10.21
C GLY A 78 5.45 -20.19 11.51
N LYS A 79 5.71 -20.92 12.61
CA LYS A 79 6.08 -20.38 13.94
C LYS A 79 7.29 -19.42 13.95
N ALA A 80 7.93 -19.16 12.80
CA ALA A 80 9.03 -18.22 12.62
C ALA A 80 8.57 -16.75 12.45
N SER A 81 7.28 -16.49 12.16
CA SER A 81 6.77 -15.11 12.20
C SER A 81 6.53 -14.69 13.65
N LEU A 82 7.36 -13.77 14.16
CA LEU A 82 7.21 -13.15 15.48
C LEU A 82 5.96 -12.25 15.61
N VAL A 83 5.12 -12.20 14.58
CA VAL A 83 3.94 -11.33 14.51
C VAL A 83 2.76 -12.12 13.94
N GLU A 84 1.61 -12.06 14.60
CA GLU A 84 0.31 -12.39 14.02
C GLU A 84 0.03 -11.37 12.91
N ILE A 85 0.37 -11.72 11.67
CA ILE A 85 0.10 -10.85 10.52
C ILE A 85 -1.23 -11.28 9.91
N PRO A 86 -2.16 -10.34 9.60
CA PRO A 86 -3.44 -10.70 9.03
C PRO A 86 -3.26 -11.44 7.70
N ILE A 87 -3.87 -12.62 7.59
CA ILE A 87 -3.95 -13.44 6.36
C ILE A 87 -4.43 -12.63 5.14
N VAL A 88 -5.15 -11.54 5.41
CA VAL A 88 -5.63 -10.53 4.46
C VAL A 88 -4.53 -9.97 3.55
N THR A 89 -3.27 -9.86 4.01
CA THR A 89 -2.19 -9.35 3.15
C THR A 89 -1.90 -10.26 1.95
N PHE A 90 -2.10 -11.57 2.11
CA PHE A 90 -1.93 -12.55 1.04
C PHE A 90 -3.09 -12.58 0.04
N PHE A 91 -4.22 -11.91 0.31
CA PHE A 91 -5.38 -11.92 -0.60
C PHE A 91 -5.04 -11.35 -1.97
N ARG A 92 -4.09 -10.40 -2.04
CA ARG A 92 -3.62 -9.81 -3.30
C ARG A 92 -3.01 -10.85 -4.25
N LEU A 93 -2.44 -11.94 -3.73
CA LEU A 93 -1.88 -13.00 -4.58
C LEU A 93 -2.98 -13.72 -5.39
N PHE A 94 -4.21 -13.77 -4.87
CA PHE A 94 -5.31 -14.53 -5.46
C PHE A 94 -6.11 -13.74 -6.52
N MET A 95 -5.70 -12.51 -6.87
CA MET A 95 -6.44 -11.68 -7.83
C MET A 95 -6.70 -12.38 -9.16
N SER A 96 -5.71 -13.12 -9.70
CA SER A 96 -5.86 -13.91 -10.94
C SER A 96 -6.80 -15.10 -10.79
N LYS A 97 -7.05 -15.60 -9.57
CA LYS A 97 -8.01 -16.69 -9.33
C LYS A 97 -9.44 -16.18 -9.12
N ILE A 98 -9.57 -14.98 -8.54
CA ILE A 98 -10.85 -14.42 -8.08
C ILE A 98 -11.58 -13.71 -9.21
N PHE A 99 -10.86 -12.93 -10.00
CA PHE A 99 -11.47 -12.09 -11.01
C PHE A 99 -11.77 -12.88 -12.28
N PRO A 100 -12.84 -12.52 -13.00
CA PRO A 100 -13.17 -13.19 -14.25
C PRO A 100 -12.15 -12.82 -15.34
N GLU A 101 -12.12 -13.61 -16.41
CA GLU A 101 -11.10 -13.51 -17.48
C GLU A 101 -11.10 -12.15 -18.19
N GLU A 102 -12.25 -11.47 -18.26
CA GLU A 102 -12.35 -10.15 -18.91
C GLU A 102 -11.64 -9.04 -18.11
N VAL A 103 -11.29 -9.30 -16.85
CA VAL A 103 -10.49 -8.38 -16.03
C VAL A 103 -9.01 -8.73 -16.21
N GLU A 104 -8.40 -8.14 -17.24
CA GLU A 104 -7.00 -8.38 -17.61
C GLU A 104 -6.01 -7.46 -16.86
N LYS A 105 -6.45 -6.31 -16.36
CA LYS A 105 -5.59 -5.33 -15.67
C LYS A 105 -6.29 -4.70 -14.46
N VAL A 106 -5.61 -4.67 -13.33
CA VAL A 106 -6.09 -4.06 -12.07
C VAL A 106 -5.04 -3.16 -11.45
N LEU A 107 -5.48 -2.13 -10.74
CA LEU A 107 -4.64 -1.32 -9.84
C LEU A 107 -4.98 -1.68 -8.40
N TYR A 108 -4.06 -2.35 -7.73
CA TYR A 108 -4.15 -2.66 -6.31
C TYR A 108 -3.61 -1.50 -5.47
N LEU A 109 -4.30 -1.18 -4.38
CA LEU A 109 -3.90 -0.18 -3.39
C LEU A 109 -4.09 -0.71 -1.96
N ASP A 110 -3.07 -0.57 -1.11
CA ASP A 110 -3.21 -0.79 0.33
C ASP A 110 -4.16 0.25 0.93
N SER A 111 -4.90 -0.12 2.00
CA SER A 111 -5.94 0.74 2.59
C SER A 111 -5.43 1.96 3.36
N ASP A 112 -4.12 2.11 3.51
CA ASP A 112 -3.43 3.18 4.23
C ASP A 112 -2.76 4.19 3.29
N MET A 113 -3.43 4.48 2.18
CA MET A 113 -2.97 5.41 1.15
C MET A 113 -3.95 6.59 0.96
N ILE A 114 -3.46 7.66 0.33
CA ILE A 114 -4.27 8.79 -0.17
C ILE A 114 -3.86 9.10 -1.60
N VAL A 115 -4.83 9.16 -2.49
CA VAL A 115 -4.66 9.55 -3.89
C VAL A 115 -4.89 11.06 -4.00
N ARG A 116 -3.88 11.80 -4.48
CA ARG A 116 -3.92 13.27 -4.62
C ARG A 116 -4.08 13.76 -6.06
N LYS A 117 -3.86 12.88 -7.03
CA LYS A 117 -3.89 13.22 -8.47
C LYS A 117 -4.55 12.09 -9.28
N SER A 118 -4.86 12.38 -10.55
CA SER A 118 -5.41 11.38 -11.47
C SER A 118 -4.43 10.23 -11.69
N LEU A 119 -4.97 9.01 -11.62
CA LEU A 119 -4.26 7.75 -11.82
C LEU A 119 -4.42 7.21 -13.24
N LYS A 120 -5.04 7.99 -14.14
CA LYS A 120 -5.22 7.62 -15.54
C LYS A 120 -3.89 7.28 -16.22
N GLY A 121 -2.87 8.14 -16.03
CA GLY A 121 -1.52 7.91 -16.57
C GLY A 121 -0.90 6.62 -16.06
N LEU A 122 -0.96 6.38 -14.73
CA LEU A 122 -0.51 5.13 -14.13
C LEU A 122 -1.23 3.93 -14.74
N TYR A 123 -2.56 3.96 -14.80
CA TYR A 123 -3.37 2.84 -15.30
C TYR A 123 -3.13 2.54 -16.80
N GLN A 124 -2.74 3.56 -17.58
CA GLN A 124 -2.40 3.45 -19.00
C GLN A 124 -0.99 2.89 -19.24
N THR A 125 -0.16 2.72 -18.21
CA THR A 125 1.16 2.11 -18.33
C THR A 125 1.10 0.79 -19.12
N ASN A 126 1.96 0.67 -20.13
CA ASN A 126 2.07 -0.54 -20.92
C ASN A 126 2.72 -1.65 -20.08
N LEU A 127 2.01 -2.77 -19.93
CA LEU A 127 2.48 -3.95 -19.21
C LEU A 127 2.73 -5.14 -20.14
N GLU A 128 2.90 -4.88 -21.44
CA GLU A 128 3.27 -5.92 -22.39
C GLU A 128 4.52 -6.68 -21.90
N ASN A 129 4.40 -8.00 -21.82
CA ASN A 129 5.44 -8.90 -21.28
C ASN A 129 5.90 -8.58 -19.84
N LYS A 130 5.13 -7.81 -19.09
CA LYS A 130 5.37 -7.49 -17.67
C LYS A 130 4.20 -7.97 -16.82
N ALA A 131 4.53 -8.60 -15.70
CA ALA A 131 3.57 -9.08 -14.72
C ALA A 131 3.01 -7.96 -13.84
N VAL A 132 3.82 -6.93 -13.56
CA VAL A 132 3.47 -5.86 -12.63
C VAL A 132 4.26 -4.58 -12.92
N ALA A 133 3.63 -3.42 -12.70
CA ALA A 133 4.32 -2.17 -12.47
C ALA A 133 4.18 -1.74 -11.01
N ALA A 134 5.28 -1.32 -10.40
CA ALA A 134 5.38 -0.97 -8.99
C ALA A 134 6.45 0.10 -8.76
N VAL A 135 6.50 0.66 -7.55
CA VAL A 135 7.53 1.63 -7.16
C VAL A 135 8.57 0.93 -6.30
N ILE A 136 9.85 1.30 -6.44
CA ILE A 136 10.92 0.79 -5.58
C ILE A 136 10.59 0.99 -4.10
N ASP A 137 10.92 0.02 -3.27
CA ASP A 137 10.80 0.18 -1.82
C ASP A 137 12.00 0.98 -1.28
N THR A 138 11.84 1.68 -0.16
CA THR A 138 12.99 2.27 0.54
C THR A 138 14.07 1.26 0.96
N PHE A 139 13.72 -0.03 1.06
CA PHE A 139 14.68 -1.12 1.30
C PHE A 139 15.40 -1.62 0.04
N ASN A 140 15.15 -1.01 -1.14
CA ASN A 140 15.71 -1.44 -2.42
C ASN A 140 17.24 -1.52 -2.47
N TYR A 141 17.95 -0.80 -1.60
CA TYR A 141 19.42 -0.78 -1.57
C TYR A 141 20.00 -1.57 -0.38
N GLU A 142 19.16 -2.25 0.39
CA GLU A 142 19.60 -3.11 1.48
C GLU A 142 20.02 -4.49 0.93
N ILE A 143 21.33 -4.77 0.94
CA ILE A 143 21.89 -6.02 0.41
C ILE A 143 21.30 -7.27 1.10
N ASP A 144 20.89 -7.14 2.37
CA ASP A 144 20.28 -8.22 3.15
C ASP A 144 18.97 -8.72 2.55
N ILE A 145 18.17 -7.85 1.91
CA ILE A 145 16.95 -8.24 1.19
C ILE A 145 17.28 -9.24 0.09
N TYR A 146 18.25 -8.90 -0.74
CA TYR A 146 18.66 -9.72 -1.89
C TYR A 146 19.38 -11.00 -1.47
N ASN A 147 20.21 -10.93 -0.43
CA ASN A 147 20.85 -12.11 0.15
C ASN A 147 19.83 -13.09 0.72
N ASN A 148 18.78 -12.58 1.36
CA ASN A 148 17.70 -13.39 1.91
C ASN A 148 16.83 -14.01 0.79
N LEU A 149 16.42 -13.22 -0.21
CA LEU A 149 15.58 -13.69 -1.31
C LEU A 149 16.34 -14.45 -2.41
N ARG A 150 17.68 -14.40 -2.40
CA ARG A 150 18.56 -15.08 -3.36
C ARG A 150 18.37 -14.63 -4.81
N TYR A 151 18.28 -13.32 -5.05
CA TYR A 151 18.37 -12.76 -6.41
C TYR A 151 19.20 -11.47 -6.46
N LYS A 152 19.60 -11.05 -7.67
CA LYS A 152 20.57 -9.95 -7.85
C LYS A 152 19.97 -8.58 -7.51
N PRO A 153 20.71 -7.69 -6.81
CA PRO A 153 20.28 -6.31 -6.55
C PRO A 153 19.92 -5.50 -7.80
N THR A 154 20.53 -5.82 -8.94
CA THR A 154 20.24 -5.15 -10.23
C THR A 154 18.81 -5.36 -10.74
N LEU A 155 18.08 -6.34 -10.20
CA LEU A 155 16.67 -6.54 -10.50
C LEU A 155 15.76 -5.62 -9.66
N GLY A 156 16.30 -4.96 -8.63
CA GLY A 156 15.56 -4.07 -7.73
C GLY A 156 14.55 -4.79 -6.83
N TYR A 157 13.91 -4.06 -5.93
CA TYR A 157 12.92 -4.54 -4.96
C TYR A 157 11.84 -3.47 -4.77
N PHE A 158 10.56 -3.84 -4.94
CA PHE A 158 9.42 -2.92 -4.91
C PHE A 158 8.57 -3.04 -3.65
N ASN A 159 7.88 -1.95 -3.32
CA ASN A 159 6.86 -1.94 -2.28
C ASN A 159 5.54 -2.53 -2.80
N ALA A 160 4.91 -3.43 -2.04
CA ALA A 160 3.71 -4.13 -2.50
C ALA A 160 2.40 -3.34 -2.37
N GLY A 161 2.41 -2.14 -1.79
CA GLY A 161 1.18 -1.42 -1.47
C GLY A 161 0.51 -0.73 -2.65
N MET A 162 1.23 -0.46 -3.74
CA MET A 162 0.65 -0.02 -5.00
C MET A 162 1.18 -0.91 -6.13
N LEU A 163 0.27 -1.60 -6.81
CA LEU A 163 0.62 -2.53 -7.90
C LEU A 163 -0.34 -2.34 -9.06
N LEU A 164 0.17 -1.99 -10.24
CA LEU A 164 -0.58 -2.16 -11.47
C LEU A 164 -0.29 -3.56 -12.01
N VAL A 165 -1.27 -4.45 -11.91
CA VAL A 165 -1.10 -5.88 -12.16
C VAL A 165 -1.66 -6.26 -13.52
N ASN A 166 -0.85 -6.98 -14.29
CA ASN A 166 -1.25 -7.65 -15.52
C ASN A 166 -1.83 -9.04 -15.18
N LEU A 167 -3.14 -9.12 -14.97
CA LEU A 167 -3.81 -10.36 -14.61
C LEU A 167 -3.81 -11.36 -15.75
N LYS A 168 -3.83 -10.90 -17.00
CA LYS A 168 -3.65 -11.78 -18.15
C LYS A 168 -2.32 -12.51 -18.07
N TYR A 169 -1.22 -11.78 -17.86
CA TYR A 169 0.09 -12.39 -17.63
C TYR A 169 0.09 -13.35 -16.45
N TRP A 170 -0.54 -12.96 -15.33
CA TRP A 170 -0.57 -13.81 -14.13
C TRP A 170 -1.26 -15.15 -14.37
N ARG A 171 -2.33 -15.19 -15.17
CA ARG A 171 -3.02 -16.41 -15.56
C ARG A 171 -2.18 -17.25 -16.53
N GLU A 172 -1.67 -16.63 -17.59
CA GLU A 172 -0.85 -17.31 -18.61
C GLU A 172 0.43 -17.94 -18.03
N HIS A 173 1.00 -17.33 -16.99
CA HIS A 173 2.28 -17.73 -16.41
C HIS A 173 2.15 -18.35 -15.01
N ASN A 174 0.93 -18.74 -14.59
CA ASN A 174 0.64 -19.40 -13.32
C ASN A 174 1.32 -18.71 -12.12
N VAL A 175 1.19 -17.37 -12.04
CA VAL A 175 1.89 -16.56 -11.03
C VAL A 175 1.44 -16.91 -9.62
N LEU A 176 0.14 -17.19 -9.42
CA LEU A 176 -0.37 -17.58 -8.10
C LEU A 176 0.26 -18.88 -7.62
N GLU A 177 0.37 -19.88 -8.50
CA GLU A 177 0.96 -21.18 -8.22
C GLU A 177 2.45 -21.01 -7.85
N ARG A 178 3.21 -20.23 -8.62
CA ARG A 178 4.61 -19.88 -8.31
C ARG A 178 4.75 -19.20 -6.95
N CYS A 179 3.83 -18.30 -6.59
CA CYS A 179 3.79 -17.66 -5.28
C CYS A 179 3.54 -18.67 -4.16
N ILE A 180 2.55 -19.56 -4.32
CA ILE A 180 2.24 -20.62 -3.35
C ILE A 180 3.44 -21.57 -3.20
N ASP A 181 4.10 -21.93 -4.29
CA ASP A 181 5.29 -22.78 -4.26
C ASP A 181 6.45 -22.11 -3.52
N PHE A 182 6.66 -20.81 -3.70
CA PHE A 182 7.67 -20.08 -2.93
C PHE A 182 7.34 -20.06 -1.43
N ILE A 183 6.09 -19.75 -1.07
CA ILE A 183 5.62 -19.73 0.33
C ILE A 183 5.85 -21.08 1.02
N LYS A 184 5.56 -22.18 0.33
CA LYS A 184 5.71 -23.54 0.87
C LYS A 184 7.16 -23.98 1.02
N ASN A 185 7.99 -23.67 0.03
CA ASN A 185 9.37 -24.18 -0.03
C ASN A 185 10.38 -23.28 0.69
N TYR A 186 10.07 -21.98 0.86
CA TYR A 186 11.00 -20.99 1.42
C TYR A 186 10.35 -20.04 2.46
N PRO A 187 9.55 -20.54 3.43
CA PRO A 187 8.86 -19.69 4.38
C PRO A 187 9.79 -18.85 5.25
N GLU A 188 11.02 -19.31 5.49
CA GLU A 188 12.05 -18.61 6.26
C GLU A 188 12.55 -17.33 5.59
N ARG A 189 12.33 -17.18 4.28
CA ARG A 189 12.79 -16.02 3.49
C ARG A 189 11.76 -14.90 3.42
N MET A 190 10.58 -15.06 4.00
CA MET A 190 9.50 -14.09 3.94
C MET A 190 9.56 -13.09 5.11
N LYS A 191 10.59 -12.26 5.16
CA LYS A 191 10.73 -11.20 6.19
C LYS A 191 9.62 -10.14 6.08
N TYR A 192 9.23 -9.80 4.86
CA TYR A 192 8.16 -8.86 4.50
C TYR A 192 6.98 -9.56 3.81
N LEU A 193 6.77 -10.84 4.10
CA LEU A 193 5.63 -11.64 3.65
C LEU A 193 5.35 -11.58 2.14
N ASP A 194 4.14 -11.21 1.74
CA ASP A 194 3.66 -11.19 0.36
C ASP A 194 4.50 -10.27 -0.53
N GLN A 195 5.08 -9.20 0.01
CA GLN A 195 6.00 -8.34 -0.72
C GLN A 195 7.27 -9.09 -1.14
N ASP A 196 7.83 -9.91 -0.27
CA ASP A 196 9.00 -10.75 -0.56
C ASP A 196 8.65 -11.83 -1.60
N VAL A 197 7.49 -12.47 -1.45
CA VAL A 197 6.99 -13.47 -2.40
C VAL A 197 6.88 -12.87 -3.80
N LEU A 198 6.19 -11.73 -3.93
CA LEU A 198 5.99 -11.06 -5.21
C LEU A 198 7.32 -10.59 -5.82
N ASN A 199 8.22 -10.03 -5.00
CA ASN A 199 9.52 -9.59 -5.49
C ASN A 199 10.38 -10.75 -5.98
N TYR A 200 10.35 -11.90 -5.31
CA TYR A 200 11.06 -13.08 -5.77
C TYR A 200 10.45 -13.64 -7.05
N VAL A 201 9.13 -13.84 -7.06
CA VAL A 201 8.42 -14.51 -8.16
C VAL A 201 8.45 -13.67 -9.44
N LEU A 202 8.35 -12.34 -9.33
CA LEU A 202 8.25 -11.40 -10.45
C LEU A 202 9.54 -10.61 -10.71
N ARG A 203 10.68 -11.08 -10.21
CA ARG A 203 11.95 -10.36 -10.23
C ARG A 203 12.42 -9.93 -11.62
N GLU A 204 12.09 -10.68 -12.68
CA GLU A 204 12.51 -10.38 -14.05
C GLU A 204 11.40 -9.67 -14.85
N GLU A 205 10.15 -9.82 -14.42
CA GLU A 205 8.96 -9.47 -15.18
C GLU A 205 8.21 -8.28 -14.56
N LYS A 206 8.95 -7.38 -13.93
CA LYS A 206 8.43 -6.14 -13.35
C LYS A 206 8.88 -4.89 -14.12
N LEU A 207 8.14 -3.82 -13.91
CA LEU A 207 8.41 -2.48 -14.40
C LEU A 207 8.40 -1.51 -13.22
N PHE A 208 9.39 -0.62 -13.14
CA PHE A 208 9.36 0.47 -12.16
C PHE A 208 8.66 1.68 -12.74
N VAL A 209 7.78 2.29 -11.95
CA VAL A 209 7.09 3.56 -12.26
C VAL A 209 7.57 4.66 -11.31
N PRO A 210 7.34 5.95 -11.65
CA PRO A 210 7.84 7.07 -10.86
C PRO A 210 7.52 6.98 -9.36
N LEU A 211 8.46 7.44 -8.53
CA LEU A 211 8.33 7.35 -7.06
C LEU A 211 7.04 7.97 -6.53
N THR A 212 6.54 9.02 -7.18
CA THR A 212 5.35 9.77 -6.77
C THR A 212 4.07 8.92 -6.74
N TYR A 213 4.03 7.77 -7.44
CA TYR A 213 2.90 6.84 -7.39
C TYR A 213 2.86 5.94 -6.13
N ASN A 214 3.88 5.98 -5.28
CA ASN A 214 3.87 5.30 -3.98
C ASN A 214 4.86 6.01 -3.02
N ALA A 215 4.47 7.19 -2.56
CA ALA A 215 5.28 7.99 -1.64
C ALA A 215 5.21 7.42 -0.23
N GLN A 216 6.12 6.49 0.07
CA GLN A 216 6.23 5.78 1.35
C GLN A 216 6.71 6.72 2.46
N THR A 217 6.17 6.56 3.68
CA THR A 217 6.55 7.33 4.88
C THR A 217 8.07 7.53 5.05
N SER A 218 8.87 6.50 4.77
CA SER A 218 10.33 6.52 4.92
C SER A 218 11.03 7.52 4.00
N PHE A 219 10.48 7.83 2.82
CA PHE A 219 11.05 8.89 1.97
C PHE A 219 10.95 10.29 2.60
N PHE A 220 10.03 10.49 3.56
CA PHE A 220 9.83 11.78 4.22
C PHE A 220 10.53 11.92 5.58
N LEU A 221 10.70 10.82 6.31
CA LEU A 221 11.15 10.85 7.72
C LEU A 221 12.63 10.56 7.91
N GLN A 222 13.28 10.03 6.89
CA GLN A 222 14.69 9.66 6.89
C GLN A 222 15.26 9.95 5.51
N THR A 223 16.59 10.04 5.41
CA THR A 223 17.31 10.04 4.14
C THR A 223 17.44 8.59 3.69
N PRO A 224 16.60 8.08 2.77
CA PRO A 224 16.76 6.70 2.31
C PRO A 224 18.06 6.57 1.51
N PRO A 225 18.71 5.39 1.52
CA PRO A 225 19.95 5.15 0.78
C PRO A 225 19.65 4.92 -0.72
N VAL A 226 19.04 5.90 -1.37
CA VAL A 226 18.65 5.84 -2.79
C VAL A 226 19.76 6.36 -3.71
N SER A 227 19.79 5.88 -4.95
CA SER A 227 20.76 6.35 -5.96
C SER A 227 20.57 7.85 -6.22
N TRP A 228 21.67 8.57 -6.44
CA TRP A 228 21.67 9.98 -6.85
C TRP A 228 20.92 10.22 -8.16
N GLU A 229 20.76 9.18 -8.98
CA GLU A 229 19.99 9.22 -10.23
C GLU A 229 18.49 9.49 -9.99
N LEU A 230 18.01 9.30 -8.76
CA LEU A 230 16.62 9.54 -8.36
C LEU A 230 16.42 10.87 -7.64
N ASP A 231 17.44 11.74 -7.54
CA ASP A 231 17.36 13.00 -6.80
C ASP A 231 16.18 13.90 -7.27
N ASP A 232 15.97 13.99 -8.58
CA ASP A 232 14.86 14.76 -9.17
C ASP A 232 13.50 14.12 -8.84
N GLU A 233 13.37 12.79 -8.94
CA GLU A 233 12.15 12.07 -8.59
C GLU A 233 11.83 12.15 -7.09
N LEU A 234 12.86 12.17 -6.24
CA LEU A 234 12.72 12.35 -4.80
C LEU A 234 12.27 13.76 -4.45
N GLU A 235 12.81 14.78 -5.13
CA GLU A 235 12.37 16.15 -4.97
C GLU A 235 10.88 16.28 -5.37
N GLU A 236 10.48 15.67 -6.48
CA GLU A 236 9.06 15.64 -6.90
C GLU A 236 8.19 14.90 -5.87
N LEU A 237 8.60 13.72 -5.41
CA LEU A 237 7.88 12.94 -4.41
C LEU A 237 7.69 13.71 -3.11
N VAL A 238 8.73 14.40 -2.63
CA VAL A 238 8.67 15.14 -1.36
C VAL A 238 7.73 16.34 -1.49
N ASN A 239 7.75 17.02 -2.63
CA ASN A 239 7.01 18.25 -2.84
C ASN A 239 5.55 18.06 -3.26
N ASP A 240 5.25 17.10 -4.13
CA ASP A 240 3.91 16.93 -4.68
C ASP A 240 3.59 15.48 -5.12
N PRO A 241 3.53 14.53 -4.15
CA PRO A 241 3.31 13.13 -4.44
C PRO A 241 1.91 12.89 -5.03
N CYS A 242 1.81 11.93 -5.97
CA CYS A 242 0.57 11.50 -6.59
C CYS A 242 -0.24 10.59 -5.65
N ILE A 243 0.42 9.63 -5.01
CA ILE A 243 -0.16 8.76 -3.98
C ILE A 243 0.74 8.81 -2.74
N ILE A 244 0.16 9.16 -1.60
CA ILE A 244 0.82 9.07 -0.29
C ILE A 244 0.55 7.69 0.28
N HIS A 245 1.57 7.03 0.80
CA HIS A 245 1.44 5.73 1.46
C HIS A 245 1.98 5.81 2.88
N TYR A 246 1.09 5.70 3.87
CA TYR A 246 1.45 5.77 5.29
C TYR A 246 2.09 4.47 5.79
N VAL A 247 3.08 3.92 5.07
CA VAL A 247 3.78 2.65 5.39
C VAL A 247 4.29 2.62 6.84
N GLY A 248 4.22 1.45 7.45
CA GLY A 248 4.79 1.19 8.78
C GLY A 248 3.87 1.65 9.92
N SER A 249 4.46 2.17 10.99
CA SER A 249 3.75 2.51 12.23
C SER A 249 3.07 3.88 12.20
N TYR A 250 3.48 4.79 11.31
CA TYR A 250 3.02 6.19 11.33
C TYR A 250 1.69 6.40 10.62
N LYS A 251 0.58 5.97 11.25
CA LYS A 251 -0.77 6.16 10.70
C LYS A 251 -1.41 7.47 11.18
N PRO A 252 -1.91 8.35 10.29
CA PRO A 252 -2.58 9.59 10.68
C PRO A 252 -3.77 9.39 11.62
N TRP A 253 -4.55 8.33 11.45
CA TRP A 253 -5.72 8.09 12.30
C TRP A 253 -5.40 7.46 13.67
N GLN A 254 -4.13 7.20 13.97
CA GLN A 254 -3.72 6.57 15.23
C GLN A 254 -3.17 7.60 16.23
N LYS A 255 -3.71 7.61 17.45
CA LYS A 255 -3.40 8.59 18.51
C LYS A 255 -1.90 8.67 18.84
N GLU A 256 -1.21 7.56 18.73
CA GLU A 256 0.20 7.44 19.12
C GLU A 256 1.17 7.89 18.03
N TYR A 257 0.71 7.93 16.78
CA TYR A 257 1.55 7.99 15.59
C TYR A 257 1.21 9.14 14.61
N ASN A 258 0.15 9.90 14.86
CA ASN A 258 -0.36 11.00 14.03
C ASN A 258 0.49 12.32 14.01
N LEU A 259 1.80 12.26 14.19
CA LEU A 259 2.56 13.49 14.50
C LEU A 259 3.64 13.87 13.51
N LEU A 260 4.17 12.92 12.77
CA LEU A 260 5.43 13.13 12.04
C LEU A 260 5.27 13.17 10.52
N HIS A 261 4.20 12.60 9.96
CA HIS A 261 4.06 12.55 8.50
C HIS A 261 3.70 13.95 7.94
N PRO A 262 4.48 14.51 6.99
CA PRO A 262 4.24 15.86 6.46
C PRO A 262 2.87 15.99 5.80
N TYR A 263 2.40 14.93 5.13
CA TYR A 263 1.09 14.89 4.49
C TYR A 263 -0.06 14.36 5.35
N LYS A 264 0.07 14.29 6.68
CA LYS A 264 -1.04 13.77 7.53
C LYS A 264 -2.36 14.53 7.34
N ASP A 265 -2.29 15.83 7.03
CA ASP A 265 -3.47 16.68 6.88
C ASP A 265 -4.26 16.34 5.60
N GLU A 266 -3.61 15.74 4.59
CA GLU A 266 -4.32 15.20 3.42
C GLU A 266 -5.24 14.04 3.83
N PHE A 267 -4.83 13.19 4.78
CA PHE A 267 -5.72 12.16 5.32
C PHE A 267 -6.98 12.78 5.95
N PHE A 268 -6.81 13.80 6.79
CA PHE A 268 -7.93 14.45 7.48
C PHE A 268 -8.83 15.24 6.53
N LYS A 269 -8.26 15.86 5.49
CA LYS A 269 -9.00 16.50 4.40
C LYS A 269 -9.99 15.52 3.78
N TYR A 270 -9.54 14.35 3.32
CA TYR A 270 -10.46 13.36 2.72
C TYR A 270 -11.34 12.68 3.77
N GLN A 271 -10.88 12.48 5.00
CA GLN A 271 -11.71 11.95 6.08
C GLN A 271 -12.96 12.82 6.31
N SER A 272 -12.82 14.15 6.25
CA SER A 272 -13.94 15.09 6.40
C SER A 272 -15.02 14.99 5.31
N LEU A 273 -14.71 14.36 4.18
CA LEU A 273 -15.64 14.13 3.06
C LEU A 273 -16.35 12.77 3.16
N THR A 274 -16.10 12.01 4.21
CA THR A 274 -16.72 10.70 4.47
C THR A 274 -17.60 10.76 5.70
N ARG A 275 -18.38 9.71 5.95
CA ARG A 275 -19.12 9.55 7.21
C ARG A 275 -18.24 9.57 8.48
N TRP A 276 -16.92 9.44 8.31
CA TRP A 276 -15.95 9.46 9.39
C TRP A 276 -15.45 10.86 9.76
N ALA A 277 -16.03 11.93 9.22
CA ALA A 277 -15.60 13.32 9.41
C ALA A 277 -15.37 13.72 10.88
N ASN A 278 -16.23 13.25 11.79
CA ASN A 278 -16.15 13.55 13.22
C ASN A 278 -15.54 12.43 14.06
N SER A 279 -14.92 11.42 13.43
CA SER A 279 -14.37 10.28 14.15
C SER A 279 -13.07 10.64 14.86
N HIS A 280 -12.97 10.26 16.14
CA HIS A 280 -11.77 10.45 16.92
C HIS A 280 -10.64 9.50 16.49
N LEU A 281 -9.40 9.89 16.78
CA LEU A 281 -8.23 9.04 16.58
C LEU A 281 -8.39 7.71 17.34
N VAL A 282 -8.16 6.60 16.64
CA VAL A 282 -8.20 5.27 17.24
C VAL A 282 -6.85 4.94 17.89
N LYS A 283 -6.86 3.98 18.81
CA LYS A 283 -5.59 3.42 19.33
C LYS A 283 -4.96 2.51 18.28
N SER A 284 -3.64 2.50 18.23
CA SER A 284 -2.89 1.49 17.48
C SER A 284 -3.20 0.08 17.99
N THR A 285 -3.45 -0.86 17.09
CA THR A 285 -3.54 -2.30 17.40
C THR A 285 -2.16 -2.92 17.64
N LYS A 286 -1.08 -2.29 17.15
CA LYS A 286 0.30 -2.72 17.39
C LYS A 286 0.78 -2.24 18.75
N LYS A 287 1.45 -3.13 19.51
CA LYS A 287 2.21 -2.77 20.72
C LYS A 287 3.38 -1.87 20.32
N ILE A 288 3.31 -0.61 20.75
CA ILE A 288 4.34 0.40 20.51
C ILE A 288 5.52 0.12 21.43
N SER A 289 6.74 0.13 20.89
CA SER A 289 7.94 0.02 21.71
C SER A 289 8.03 1.22 22.66
N ASN A 290 8.60 1.04 23.85
CA ASN A 290 8.78 2.16 24.78
C ASN A 290 9.62 3.29 24.16
N ARG A 291 10.57 2.96 23.27
CA ARG A 291 11.37 3.92 22.51
C ARG A 291 10.52 4.80 21.59
N GLU A 292 9.60 4.22 20.84
CA GLU A 292 8.69 4.97 19.96
C GLU A 292 7.69 5.82 20.75
N LYS A 293 7.20 5.33 21.91
CA LYS A 293 6.36 6.14 22.80
C LYS A 293 7.09 7.38 23.30
N VAL A 294 8.33 7.21 23.79
CA VAL A 294 9.17 8.31 24.26
C VAL A 294 9.47 9.28 23.12
N LYS A 295 9.82 8.78 21.93
CA LYS A 295 10.03 9.62 20.73
C LYS A 295 8.77 10.44 20.40
N SER A 296 7.60 9.80 20.38
CA SER A 296 6.31 10.47 20.11
C SER A 296 6.01 11.56 21.15
N ILE A 297 6.18 11.28 22.45
CA ILE A 297 5.97 12.26 23.53
C ILE A 297 6.94 13.45 23.39
N PHE A 298 8.22 13.16 23.16
CA PHE A 298 9.25 14.18 22.99
C PHE A 298 8.97 15.06 21.77
N CYS A 299 8.63 14.47 20.61
CA CYS A 299 8.25 15.22 19.42
C CYS A 299 7.01 16.12 19.65
N ARG A 300 5.98 15.65 20.40
CA ARG A 300 4.84 16.50 20.78
C ARG A 300 5.26 17.69 21.63
N ALA A 301 6.14 17.44 22.60
CA ALA A 301 6.63 18.49 23.49
C ALA A 301 7.38 19.55 22.68
N LEU A 302 8.29 19.12 21.79
CA LEU A 302 9.04 20.01 20.91
C LEU A 302 8.15 20.79 19.92
N GLN A 303 7.10 20.17 19.36
CA GLN A 303 6.12 20.86 18.51
C GLN A 303 5.33 21.92 19.29
N LYS A 304 4.89 21.60 20.51
CA LYS A 304 4.14 22.55 21.37
C LYS A 304 4.95 23.78 21.74
N ILE A 305 6.26 23.64 21.92
CA ILE A 305 7.17 24.75 22.25
C ILE A 305 7.82 25.38 21.01
N GLY A 306 7.38 25.00 19.80
CA GLY A 306 7.82 25.61 18.54
C GLY A 306 9.24 25.25 18.08
N ILE A 307 9.92 24.31 18.75
CA ILE A 307 11.28 23.86 18.38
C ILE A 307 11.25 22.94 17.16
N LEU A 308 10.26 22.04 17.10
CA LEU A 308 10.08 21.15 15.97
C LEU A 308 8.95 21.70 15.10
N SER A 309 9.30 22.31 13.96
CA SER A 309 8.29 22.60 12.94
C SER A 309 7.71 21.28 12.42
N VAL A 310 6.44 21.27 12.00
CA VAL A 310 5.96 20.23 11.08
C VAL A 310 7.02 20.11 9.97
N PRO A 311 7.49 18.89 9.62
CA PRO A 311 8.52 18.77 8.61
C PRO A 311 8.05 19.56 7.38
N LYS A 312 8.73 20.67 7.09
CA LYS A 312 8.54 21.38 5.83
C LYS A 312 8.98 20.39 4.75
N ASN A 313 8.37 20.43 3.57
CA ASN A 313 8.79 19.68 2.39
C ASN A 313 10.17 20.17 1.91
N THR A 314 11.18 20.07 2.76
CA THR A 314 12.56 20.39 2.42
C THR A 314 13.24 19.06 2.14
N ASN A 315 13.62 18.89 0.88
CA ASN A 315 14.43 17.78 0.43
C ASN A 315 15.65 17.62 1.38
N PRO A 316 15.76 16.53 2.16
CA PRO A 316 16.88 16.34 3.08
C PRO A 316 18.23 16.19 2.35
N PHE A 317 18.22 15.97 1.02
CA PHE A 317 19.40 15.81 0.19
C PHE A 317 20.04 17.13 -0.27
N ARG A 318 19.42 18.30 -0.04
CA ARG A 318 19.99 19.63 -0.38
C ARG A 318 20.52 20.44 0.82
N ILE A 319 20.67 19.81 1.99
CA ILE A 319 21.34 20.43 3.15
C ILE A 319 22.79 19.92 3.23
N ILE A 320 23.61 20.26 2.23
CA ILE A 320 25.08 20.21 2.30
C ILE A 320 25.63 21.48 1.67
#